data_AF-A0A645HPB3-F1
#
_entry.id   AF-A0A645HPB3-F1
#
_cell.length_a   1.000
_cell.length_b   1.000
_cell.length_c   1.000
_cell.angle_alpha   90.00
_cell.angle_beta   90.00
_cell.angle_gamma   90.00
#
_symmetry.space_group_name_H-M   'P 1'
#
loop_
_entity.id
_entity.type
_entity.pdbx_description
1 polymer ?
#
loop_
_entity_poly.entity_id
_entity_poly.type
_entity_poly.pdbx_seq_one_letter_code
_entity_poly.pdbx_strand_id
1 'polypeptide(L)' 'MFLTRLGFGSKAVVTGDITQVDLPSNKESGLKLVQNILNDIPGIAFVRLSNRDVVRHEIVQRIVRAYEDYDQRRKAPDIN' A
#
# COMPACT_ATOMS: atom_id res chain seq x y z
N MET A 1 -8.64 3.77 17.55
CA MET A 1 -8.22 4.51 18.77
C MET A 1 -6.69 4.47 18.99
N PHE A 2 -5.85 4.39 17.95
CA PHE A 2 -4.38 4.43 18.10
C PHE A 2 -3.87 5.87 18.20
N LEU A 3 -4.25 6.72 17.25
CA LEU A 3 -3.77 8.12 17.15
C LEU A 3 -4.09 8.95 18.40
N THR A 4 -5.18 8.64 19.10
CA THR A 4 -5.61 9.30 20.34
C THR A 4 -4.78 8.92 21.57
N ARG A 5 -3.82 7.99 21.44
CA ARG A 5 -2.94 7.54 22.52
C ARG A 5 -1.56 8.19 22.51
N LEU A 6 -1.28 9.09 21.55
CA LEU A 6 0.01 9.77 21.47
C LEU A 6 0.15 10.80 22.60
N GLY A 7 1.24 10.66 23.38
CA GLY A 7 1.60 11.58 24.47
C GLY A 7 2.56 12.68 24.02
N PHE A 8 2.85 13.63 24.91
CA PHE A 8 3.80 14.70 24.65
C PHE A 8 5.19 14.18 24.30
N GLY A 9 5.85 14.83 23.33
CA GLY A 9 7.19 14.46 22.87
C GLY A 9 7.28 13.14 22.09
N SER A 10 6.17 12.42 21.90
CA SER A 10 6.16 11.17 21.14
C SER A 10 6.07 11.41 19.63
N LYS A 11 6.57 10.43 18.86
CA LYS A 11 6.39 10.35 17.40
C LYS A 11 5.94 8.93 17.08
N ALA A 12 5.07 8.79 16.08
CA ALA A 12 4.64 7.50 15.58
C ALA A 12 4.69 7.47 14.05
N VAL A 13 4.93 6.28 13.51
CA VAL A 13 4.88 6.00 12.08
C VAL A 13 3.92 4.84 11.89
N VAL A 14 2.92 5.02 11.04
CA VAL A 14 1.98 3.97 10.65
C VAL A 14 2.31 3.58 9.21
N THR A 15 2.65 2.32 9.00
CA THR A 15 2.98 1.76 7.68
C THR A 15 1.88 0.84 7.20
N GLY A 16 1.67 0.78 5.89
CA GLY A 16 0.75 -0.18 5.27
C GLY A 16 0.79 -0.09 3.76
N ASP A 17 0.22 -1.10 3.09
CA ASP A 17 0.09 -1.17 1.64
C ASP A 17 -1.37 -0.94 1.25
N ILE A 18 -1.64 0.14 0.51
CA ILE A 18 -3.00 0.51 0.06
C ILE A 18 -3.58 -0.45 -0.97
N THR A 19 -2.74 -1.28 -1.60
CA THR A 19 -3.13 -2.27 -2.61
C THR A 19 -3.57 -3.59 -1.98
N GLN A 20 -3.19 -3.84 -0.73
CA GLN A 20 -3.52 -5.06 0.01
C GLN A 20 -4.72 -4.80 0.92
N VAL A 21 -5.92 -4.93 0.36
CA VAL A 21 -7.18 -4.77 1.11
C VAL A 21 -7.89 -6.11 1.20
N ASP A 22 -7.72 -6.78 2.33
CA ASP A 22 -8.36 -8.08 2.63
C ASP A 22 -9.71 -7.92 3.34
N LEU A 23 -10.41 -6.82 3.09
CA LEU A 23 -11.72 -6.53 3.68
C LEU A 23 -12.85 -7.06 2.78
N PRO A 24 -14.01 -7.42 3.35
CA PRO A 24 -15.22 -7.71 2.57
C PRO A 24 -15.55 -6.56 1.61
N SER A 25 -16.15 -6.88 0.45
CA SER A 25 -16.35 -5.93 -0.66
C SER A 25 -17.13 -4.66 -0.31
N ASN A 26 -17.88 -4.67 0.79
CA ASN A 26 -18.67 -3.54 1.27
C ASN A 26 -17.96 -2.69 2.35
N LYS A 27 -16.70 -2.99 2.68
CA LYS A 27 -15.92 -2.23 3.65
C LYS A 27 -14.81 -1.43 2.98
N GLU A 28 -14.83 -0.13 3.23
CA GLU A 28 -13.74 0.76 2.81
C GLU A 28 -12.47 0.50 3.63
N SER A 29 -11.31 0.63 2.99
CA SER A 29 -10.02 0.52 3.68
C SER A 29 -9.81 1.72 4.61
N GLY A 30 -9.57 1.45 5.90
CA GLY A 30 -9.23 2.48 6.88
C GLY A 30 -7.97 3.27 6.51
N LEU A 31 -6.99 2.64 5.84
CA LEU A 31 -5.78 3.31 5.35
C LEU A 31 -6.07 4.28 4.20
N LYS A 32 -7.07 3.99 3.36
CA LYS A 32 -7.51 4.92 2.30
C LYS A 32 -8.34 6.05 2.89
N LEU A 33 -9.27 5.72 3.78
CA LEU A 33 -10.15 6.69 4.43
C LEU A 33 -9.37 7.73 5.25
N VAL A 34 -8.40 7.30 6.06
CA VAL A 34 -7.63 8.19 6.95
C VAL A 34 -6.82 9.24 6.18
N GLN A 35 -6.39 8.93 4.95
CA GLN A 35 -5.68 9.87 4.08
C GLN A 35 -6.58 11.05 3.68
N ASN A 36 -7.88 10.81 3.48
CA ASN A 36 -8.83 11.87 3.16
C ASN A 36 -9.24 12.69 4.38
N ILE A 37 -9.29 12.06 5.57
CA ILE A 37 -9.75 12.72 6.81
C ILE A 37 -8.63 13.56 7.44
N LEU A 38 -7.37 13.12 7.36
CA LEU A 38 -6.27 13.72 8.11
C LEU A 38 -5.25 14.48 7.24
N ASN A 39 -5.48 14.63 5.93
CA ASN A 39 -4.55 15.28 4.99
C ASN A 39 -4.13 16.70 5.41
N ASP A 40 -5.05 17.46 5.99
CA ASP A 40 -4.86 18.88 6.28
C ASP A 40 -4.54 19.16 7.76
N ILE A 41 -4.26 18.11 8.55
CA ILE A 41 -3.93 18.26 9.97
C ILE A 41 -2.44 18.60 10.14
N PRO A 42 -2.11 19.76 10.74
CA PRO A 42 -0.72 20.13 11.01
C PRO A 42 -0.01 19.09 11.89
N GLY A 43 1.21 18.71 11.50
CA GLY A 43 2.02 17.71 12.21
C GLY A 43 1.80 16.26 11.77
N ILE A 44 0.87 16.00 10.83
CA ILE A 44 0.72 14.70 10.16
C ILE A 44 1.29 14.80 8.75
N ALA A 45 2.05 13.78 8.33
CA ALA A 45 2.59 13.69 6.98
C ALA A 45 2.26 12.31 6.39
N PHE A 46 1.88 12.31 5.11
CA PHE A 46 1.65 11.09 4.34
C PHE A 46 2.80 10.87 3.36
N VAL A 47 3.57 9.80 3.58
CA VAL A 47 4.67 9.40 2.70
C VAL A 47 4.23 8.20 1.89
N ARG A 48 4.15 8.37 0.56
CA ARG A 48 3.86 7.28 -0.38
C ARG A 48 5.14 6.80 -1.02
N LEU A 49 5.47 5.54 -0.78
CA LEU A 49 6.56 4.87 -1.47
C LEU A 49 6.04 4.24 -2.76
N SER A 50 6.87 4.27 -3.79
CA SER A 50 6.61 3.72 -5.11
C SER A 50 7.52 2.52 -5.38
N ASN A 51 7.33 1.86 -6.52
CA ASN A 51 8.23 0.79 -6.95
C ASN A 51 9.70 1.23 -7.06
N ARG A 52 9.97 2.54 -7.21
CA ARG A 52 11.34 3.09 -7.26
C ARG A 52 12.03 3.04 -5.91
N ASP A 53 11.27 3.03 -4.82
CA ASP A 53 11.76 3.06 -3.45
C ASP A 53 11.96 1.65 -2.88
N VAL A 54 11.59 0.61 -3.65
CA VAL A 54 11.62 -0.78 -3.22
C VAL A 54 12.92 -1.45 -3.67
N VAL A 55 13.84 -1.63 -2.74
CA VAL A 55 15.07 -2.40 -2.96
C VAL A 55 14.80 -3.88 -2.71
N ARG A 56 14.96 -4.70 -3.75
CA ARG A 56 14.83 -6.17 -3.68
C ARG A 56 16.11 -6.82 -4.18
N HIS A 57 16.45 -7.94 -3.57
CA HIS A 57 17.50 -8.82 -4.08
C HIS A 57 17.21 -9.23 -5.53
N GLU A 58 18.24 -9.38 -6.35
CA GLU A 58 18.11 -9.62 -7.79
C GLU A 58 17.24 -10.85 -8.11
N ILE A 59 17.42 -11.94 -7.36
CA ILE A 59 16.62 -13.17 -7.51
C ILE A 59 15.13 -12.89 -7.29
N VAL A 60 14.78 -12.08 -6.28
CA VAL A 60 13.37 -11.76 -5.99
C VAL A 60 12.75 -10.96 -7.13
N GLN A 61 13.50 -10.02 -7.71
CA GLN A 61 13.02 -9.26 -8.88
C GLN A 61 12.77 -10.18 -10.08
N ARG A 62 13.67 -11.14 -10.34
CA ARG A 62 13.51 -12.12 -11.42
C ARG A 62 12.28 -13.01 -11.19
N ILE A 63 12.04 -13.44 -9.95
CA ILE A 63 10.84 -14.23 -9.59
C ILE A 63 9.57 -13.41 -9.84
N VAL A 64 9.50 -12.17 -9.36
CA VAL A 64 8.31 -11.32 -9.54
C VAL A 64 8.01 -11.11 -11.03
N ARG A 65 9.02 -10.79 -11.85
CA ARG A 65 8.85 -10.64 -13.30
C ARG A 65 8.33 -11.91 -13.97
N ALA A 66 8.84 -13.08 -13.58
CA ALA A 66 8.37 -14.35 -14.13
C ALA A 66 6.88 -14.61 -13.88
N TYR A 67 6.37 -14.23 -12.71
CA TYR A 67 4.93 -14.31 -12.40
C TYR A 67 4.12 -13.25 -13.13
N GLU A 68 4.61 -12.01 -13.23
CA GLU A 68 3.95 -10.94 -14.01
C GLU A 68 3.79 -11.34 -15.48
N ASP A 69 4.84 -11.89 -16.11
CA ASP A 69 4.82 -12.38 -17.49
C ASP A 69 3.88 -13.57 -17.69
N TYR A 70 3.74 -14.42 -16.68
CA TYR A 70 2.79 -15.54 -16.69
C TYR A 70 1.34 -15.04 -16.62
N ASP A 71 1.05 -14.10 -15.71
CA ASP A 71 -0.29 -13.52 -15.56
C ASP A 71 -0.72 -12.70 -16.77
N GLN A 72 0.19 -11.96 -17.40
CA GLN A 72 -0.10 -11.22 -18.64
C GLN A 72 -0.48 -12.16 -19.79
N ARG A 73 0.26 -13.27 -19.94
CA ARG A 73 -0.07 -14.31 -20.94
C ARG A 73 -1.44 -14.95 -20.70
N ARG A 74 -1.85 -15.11 -19.44
CA ARG A 74 -3.18 -15.63 -19.08
C ARG A 74 -4.33 -14.65 -19.27
N LYS A 75 -4.05 -13.34 -19.16
CA LYS A 75 -5.06 -12.27 -19.31
C LYS A 75 -5.24 -11.81 -20.75
N ALA A 76 -4.41 -12.26 -21.69
CA ALA A 76 -4.65 -12.07 -23.11
C ALA A 76 -6.00 -12.74 -23.47
N PRO A 77 -6.99 -12.01 -24.01
CA PRO A 77 -8.23 -12.61 -24.46
C PRO A 77 -7.91 -13.65 -25.54
N ASP A 78 -8.55 -14.83 -25.48
CA ASP A 78 -8.66 -15.68 -26.66
C ASP A 78 -9.32 -14.86 -27.77
N ILE A 79 -8.52 -14.37 -28.71
CA ILE A 79 -9.01 -13.73 -29.93
C ILE A 79 -9.31 -14.88 -30.88
N ASN A 80 -10.51 -15.46 -30.76
CA ASN A 80 -11.13 -16.33 -31.77
C ASN A 80 -12.54 -15.81 -32.06
#